data_AF-A0AAV3RRK9-F1
#
_entry.id   AF-A0AAV3RRK9-F1
#
_cell.length_a   1.000
_cell.length_b   1.000
_cell.length_c   1.000
_cell.angle_alpha   90.00
_cell.angle_beta   90.00
_cell.angle_gamma   90.00
#
_symmetry.space_group_name_H-M   'P 1'
#
loop_
_entity.id
_entity.type
_entity.pdbx_description
1 polymer ?
#
loop_
_entity_poly.entity_id
_entity_poly.type
_entity_poly.pdbx_seq_one_letter_code
_entity_poly.pdbx_strand_id
1 'polypeptide(L)'
;MDVLLQRCMAEYLPALEEKLDMQVKDAIASIGARRKIIEALVPHFGRPLEADPVFCRKATFLACSGTFTFMVHFSLPVQFPKQQPNLVLQSSQHFHNGSPVKSQVIDKYPWSPRWDTSEMAVRIFNFLVDECLGFKKYCNETTQY
;
A
#
# COMPACT_ATOMS: atom_id res chain seq x y z
N MET A 1 25.54 -41.34 -18.10
CA MET A 1 24.94 -39.99 -18.10
C MET A 1 23.64 -39.96 -17.29
N ASP A 2 22.80 -41.01 -17.36
CA ASP A 2 21.51 -41.09 -16.66
C ASP A 2 21.56 -41.03 -15.12
N VAL A 3 22.55 -41.65 -14.48
CA VAL A 3 22.61 -41.73 -13.01
C VAL A 3 22.86 -40.37 -12.36
N LEU A 4 23.62 -39.48 -13.02
CA LEU A 4 23.87 -38.12 -12.54
C LEU A 4 22.64 -37.22 -12.72
N LEU A 5 21.92 -37.36 -13.84
CA LEU A 5 20.68 -36.62 -14.10
C LEU A 5 19.58 -37.01 -13.10
N GLN A 6 19.48 -38.31 -12.78
CA GLN A 6 18.54 -38.84 -11.81
C GLN A 6 18.85 -38.38 -10.38
N ARG A 7 20.14 -38.26 -10.02
CA ARG A 7 20.58 -37.74 -8.70
C ARG A 7 20.31 -36.25 -8.55
N CYS A 8 20.59 -35.46 -9.60
CA CYS A 8 20.30 -34.02 -9.60
C CYS A 8 18.79 -33.73 -9.54
N MET A 9 17.96 -34.49 -10.27
CA MET A 9 16.50 -34.36 -10.20
C MET A 9 15.93 -34.77 -8.83
N ALA A 10 16.47 -35.83 -8.23
CA ALA A 10 16.06 -36.31 -6.92
C ALA A 10 16.36 -35.32 -5.78
N GLU A 11 17.39 -34.48 -5.93
CA GLU A 11 17.70 -33.41 -4.98
C GLU A 11 17.02 -32.09 -5.33
N TYR A 12 16.84 -31.79 -6.63
CA TYR A 12 16.22 -30.56 -7.11
C TYR A 12 14.72 -30.51 -6.83
N LEU A 13 13.99 -31.62 -7.08
CA LEU A 13 12.53 -31.64 -6.94
C LEU A 13 12.07 -31.37 -5.49
N PRO A 14 12.64 -32.03 -4.45
CA PRO A 14 12.28 -31.71 -3.07
C PRO A 14 12.61 -30.27 -2.68
N ALA A 15 13.76 -29.74 -3.10
CA ALA A 15 14.15 -28.36 -2.82
C ALA A 15 13.25 -27.34 -3.54
N LEU A 16 12.78 -27.66 -4.75
CA LEU A 16 11.82 -26.83 -5.48
C LEU A 16 10.45 -26.85 -4.80
N GLU A 17 9.99 -28.03 -4.38
CA GLU A 17 8.72 -28.20 -3.66
C GLU A 17 8.72 -27.41 -2.35
N GLU A 18 9.79 -27.52 -1.55
CA GLU A 18 9.94 -26.76 -0.31
C GLU A 18 9.96 -25.24 -0.54
N LYS A 19 10.67 -24.77 -1.57
CA LYS A 19 10.68 -23.35 -1.93
C LYS A 19 9.31 -22.86 -2.39
N LEU A 20 8.60 -23.66 -3.19
CA LEU A 20 7.28 -23.30 -3.67
C LEU A 20 6.28 -23.24 -2.52
N ASP A 21 6.29 -24.23 -1.62
CA ASP A 21 5.46 -24.26 -0.42
C ASP A 21 5.71 -23.03 0.47
N MET A 22 6.98 -22.68 0.69
CA MET A 22 7.36 -21.46 1.42
C MET A 22 6.84 -20.19 0.74
N GLN A 23 6.97 -20.07 -0.58
CA GLN A 23 6.47 -18.92 -1.34
C GLN A 23 4.95 -18.78 -1.26
N VAL A 24 4.21 -19.91 -1.31
CA VAL A 24 2.75 -19.92 -1.18
C VAL A 24 2.34 -19.47 0.23
N LYS A 25 2.98 -20.01 1.27
CA LYS A 25 2.73 -19.61 2.67
C LYS A 25 2.99 -18.12 2.89
N ASP A 26 4.11 -17.61 2.38
CA ASP A 26 4.46 -16.19 2.45
C ASP A 26 3.44 -15.31 1.70
N ALA A 27 2.98 -15.75 0.53
CA ALA A 27 1.97 -15.02 -0.24
C ALA A 27 0.63 -14.93 0.51
N ILE A 28 0.17 -16.02 1.12
CA ILE A 28 -1.06 -16.06 1.93
C ILE A 28 -0.91 -15.14 3.15
N ALA A 29 0.22 -15.22 3.86
CA ALA A 29 0.50 -14.37 5.01
C ALA A 29 0.51 -12.88 4.61
N SER A 30 1.10 -12.54 3.46
CA SER A 30 1.10 -11.18 2.91
C SER A 30 -0.30 -10.68 2.56
N ILE A 31 -1.17 -11.52 1.97
CA ILE A 31 -2.58 -11.13 1.71
C ILE A 31 -3.30 -10.84 3.03
N GLY A 32 -3.12 -11.70 4.04
CA GLY A 32 -3.68 -11.51 5.37
C GLY A 32 -3.21 -10.21 6.04
N ALA A 33 -1.90 -9.92 5.98
CA ALA A 33 -1.34 -8.69 6.51
C ALA A 33 -1.88 -7.44 5.79
N ARG A 34 -2.02 -7.48 4.46
CA ARG A 34 -2.58 -6.38 3.67
C ARG A 34 -4.05 -6.11 4.00
N ARG A 35 -4.84 -7.15 4.23
CA ARG A 35 -6.22 -7.01 4.71
C ARG A 35 -6.26 -6.34 6.08
N LYS A 36 -5.45 -6.81 7.02
CA LYS A 36 -5.40 -6.25 8.38
C LYS A 36 -5.04 -4.77 8.41
N ILE A 37 -4.09 -4.31 7.59
CA ILE A 37 -3.75 -2.88 7.56
C ILE A 37 -4.89 -2.04 6.96
N ILE A 38 -5.61 -2.53 5.94
CA ILE A 38 -6.79 -1.83 5.40
C ILE A 38 -7.87 -1.70 6.49
N GLU A 39 -8.10 -2.76 7.26
CA GLU A 39 -9.04 -2.73 8.40
C GLU A 39 -8.57 -1.78 9.51
N ALA A 40 -7.28 -1.76 9.83
CA ALA A 40 -6.70 -0.88 10.84
C ALA A 40 -6.71 0.60 10.45
N LEU A 41 -6.85 0.94 9.16
CA LEU A 41 -7.01 2.31 8.68
C LEU A 41 -8.45 2.84 8.87
N VAL A 42 -9.44 1.97 9.06
CA VAL A 42 -10.86 2.35 9.16
C VAL A 42 -11.16 3.31 10.32
N PRO A 43 -10.59 3.17 11.53
CA PRO A 43 -10.80 4.14 12.61
C PRO A 43 -10.28 5.55 12.29
N HIS A 44 -9.34 5.67 11.36
CA HIS A 44 -8.69 6.93 11.00
C HIS A 44 -9.33 7.62 9.79
N PHE A 45 -9.71 6.84 8.79
CA PHE A 45 -10.23 7.34 7.50
C PHE A 45 -11.71 7.03 7.26
N GLY A 46 -12.33 6.20 8.10
CA GLY A 46 -13.63 5.61 7.80
C GLY A 46 -13.54 4.44 6.82
N ARG A 47 -14.66 4.08 6.19
CA ARG A 47 -14.69 2.95 5.24
C ARG A 47 -13.94 3.30 3.95
N PRO A 48 -13.20 2.36 3.34
CA PRO A 48 -12.59 2.58 2.03
C PRO A 48 -13.69 2.80 0.97
N LEU A 49 -13.42 3.72 0.04
CA LEU A 49 -14.25 3.93 -1.15
C LEU A 49 -14.16 2.72 -2.07
N GLU A 50 -12.92 2.23 -2.27
CA GLU A 50 -12.62 1.06 -3.07
C GLU A 50 -11.48 0.29 -2.41
N ALA A 51 -11.55 -1.05 -2.45
CA ALA A 51 -10.46 -1.92 -2.03
C ALA A 51 -10.43 -3.16 -2.92
N ASP A 52 -9.23 -3.63 -3.25
CA ASP A 52 -9.04 -4.88 -3.99
C ASP A 52 -9.55 -6.07 -3.15
N PRO A 53 -10.63 -6.76 -3.57
CA PRO A 53 -11.26 -7.79 -2.76
C PRO A 53 -10.48 -9.11 -2.77
N VAL A 54 -9.59 -9.32 -3.75
CA VAL A 54 -8.91 -10.59 -3.95
C VAL A 54 -7.55 -10.59 -3.27
N PHE A 55 -6.70 -9.63 -3.64
CA PHE A 55 -5.31 -9.61 -3.15
C PHE A 55 -5.03 -8.45 -2.20
N CYS A 56 -5.99 -7.54 -1.97
CA CYS A 56 -5.79 -6.38 -1.10
C CYS A 56 -4.55 -5.56 -1.49
N ARG A 57 -4.23 -5.44 -2.79
CA ARG A 57 -3.07 -4.67 -3.28
C ARG A 57 -3.32 -3.17 -3.31
N LYS A 58 -4.58 -2.75 -3.35
CA LYS A 58 -4.96 -1.36 -3.44
C LYS A 58 -6.15 -1.08 -2.52
N ALA A 59 -6.14 0.09 -1.91
CA ALA A 59 -7.28 0.64 -1.20
C ALA A 59 -7.29 2.15 -1.38
N THR A 60 -8.48 2.74 -1.49
CA THR A 60 -8.66 4.18 -1.60
C THR A 60 -9.60 4.63 -0.51
N PHE A 61 -9.20 5.66 0.22
CA PHE A 61 -9.99 6.28 1.27
C PHE A 61 -10.28 7.74 0.95
N LEU A 62 -11.42 8.24 1.42
CA LEU A 62 -11.72 9.66 1.42
C LEU A 62 -11.13 10.30 2.68
N ALA A 63 -10.50 11.45 2.53
CA ALA A 63 -9.93 12.21 3.64
C ALA A 63 -10.32 13.70 3.51
N CYS A 64 -10.34 14.40 4.65
CA CYS A 64 -10.63 15.82 4.70
C CYS A 64 -9.69 16.56 5.65
N SER A 65 -9.26 17.75 5.26
CA SER A 65 -8.56 18.72 6.10
C SER A 65 -9.29 20.05 6.05
N GLY A 66 -10.13 20.31 7.05
CA GLY A 66 -11.13 21.38 7.01
C GLY A 66 -12.10 21.20 5.83
N THR A 67 -12.19 22.19 4.95
CA THR A 67 -13.03 22.16 3.74
C THR A 67 -12.36 21.48 2.53
N PHE A 68 -11.09 21.10 2.65
CA PHE A 68 -10.35 20.45 1.57
C PHE A 68 -10.56 18.94 1.64
N THR A 69 -11.29 18.40 0.67
CA THR A 69 -11.57 16.97 0.54
C THR A 69 -10.69 16.36 -0.55
N PHE A 70 -10.06 15.24 -0.25
CA PHE A 70 -9.16 14.55 -1.16
C PHE A 70 -9.22 13.04 -0.94
N MET A 71 -8.67 12.26 -1.87
CA MET A 71 -8.54 10.82 -1.76
C MET A 71 -7.10 10.44 -1.41
N VAL A 72 -6.96 9.40 -0.59
CA VAL A 72 -5.68 8.76 -0.28
C VAL A 72 -5.69 7.38 -0.90
N HIS A 73 -4.82 7.17 -1.89
CA HIS A 73 -4.65 5.89 -2.56
C HIS A 73 -3.47 5.14 -1.96
N PHE A 74 -3.74 3.95 -1.43
CA PHE A 74 -2.74 3.03 -0.90
C PHE A 74 -2.42 1.98 -1.96
N SER A 75 -1.14 1.79 -2.25
CA SER A 75 -0.61 0.66 -3.03
C SER A 75 0.25 -0.22 -2.13
N LEU A 76 -0.27 -1.41 -1.83
CA LEU A 76 0.31 -2.39 -0.92
C LEU A 76 1.15 -3.40 -1.72
N PRO A 77 2.49 -3.42 -1.55
CA PRO A 77 3.38 -4.28 -2.34
C PRO A 77 3.21 -5.75 -2.00
N VAL A 78 3.71 -6.63 -2.88
CA VAL A 78 3.67 -8.10 -2.65
C VAL A 78 4.46 -8.47 -1.40
N GLN A 79 5.56 -7.76 -1.13
CA GLN A 79 6.46 -7.96 0.00
C GLN A 79 5.94 -7.30 1.29
N PHE A 80 4.72 -6.76 1.32
CA PHE A 80 4.14 -6.20 2.54
C PHE A 80 4.09 -7.26 3.67
N PRO A 81 4.42 -6.92 4.93
CA PRO A 81 4.80 -5.59 5.45
C PRO A 81 6.30 -5.27 5.38
N LYS A 82 7.15 -6.18 4.88
CA LYS A 82 8.61 -5.97 4.77
C LYS A 82 8.92 -4.72 3.95
N GLN A 83 8.15 -4.49 2.89
CA GLN A 83 8.13 -3.23 2.15
C GLN A 83 6.88 -2.42 2.53
N GLN A 84 7.09 -1.13 2.77
CA GLN A 84 6.01 -0.20 3.11
C GLN A 84 5.04 0.05 1.93
N PRO A 85 3.81 0.48 2.20
CA PRO A 85 2.89 0.94 1.17
C PRO A 85 3.37 2.21 0.45
N ASN A 86 3.01 2.37 -0.83
CA ASN A 86 3.12 3.66 -1.51
C ASN A 86 1.80 4.41 -1.39
N LEU A 87 1.86 5.72 -1.15
CA LEU A 87 0.68 6.57 -1.01
C LEU A 87 0.62 7.59 -2.15
N VAL A 88 -0.59 7.93 -2.63
CA VAL A 88 -0.82 9.04 -3.55
C VAL A 88 -2.05 9.82 -3.07
N LEU A 89 -1.91 11.13 -2.98
CA LEU A 89 -3.02 12.04 -2.66
C LEU A 89 -3.62 12.55 -3.96
N GLN A 90 -4.94 12.55 -4.05
CA GLN A 90 -5.67 13.04 -5.23
C GLN A 90 -6.71 14.06 -4.79
N SER A 91 -6.63 15.28 -5.33
CA SER A 91 -7.62 16.31 -5.08
C SER A 91 -8.98 15.93 -5.67
N SER A 92 -10.06 16.26 -4.98
CA SER A 92 -11.43 16.16 -5.52
C SER A 92 -11.94 17.47 -6.14
N GLN A 93 -11.22 18.57 -5.91
CA GLN A 93 -11.66 19.93 -6.24
C GLN A 93 -10.77 20.64 -7.28
N HIS A 94 -9.57 20.10 -7.53
CA HIS A 94 -8.55 20.71 -8.38
C HIS A 94 -8.25 19.80 -9.56
N PHE A 95 -8.30 20.36 -10.76
CA PHE A 95 -8.09 19.64 -12.01
C PHE A 95 -7.07 20.39 -12.87
N HIS A 96 -6.18 19.62 -13.50
CA HIS A 96 -5.22 20.13 -14.49
C HIS A 96 -5.40 19.34 -15.77
N ASN A 97 -5.65 20.02 -16.89
CA ASN A 97 -5.95 19.41 -18.19
C ASN A 97 -7.04 18.32 -18.13
N GLY A 98 -8.12 18.59 -17.38
CA GLY A 98 -9.26 17.66 -17.22
C GLY A 98 -9.01 16.45 -16.30
N SER A 99 -7.80 16.32 -15.75
CA SER A 99 -7.46 15.25 -14.79
C SER A 99 -7.36 15.80 -13.37
N PRO A 100 -7.84 15.06 -12.34
CA PRO A 100 -7.65 15.46 -10.95
C PRO A 100 -6.16 15.62 -10.62
N VAL A 101 -5.80 16.71 -9.92
CA VAL A 101 -4.42 16.93 -9.47
C VAL A 101 -4.04 15.85 -8.47
N LYS A 102 -2.85 15.24 -8.66
CA LYS A 102 -2.29 14.20 -7.79
C LYS A 102 -0.95 14.63 -7.22
N SER A 103 -0.63 14.15 -6.03
CA SER A 103 0.71 14.27 -5.47
C SER A 103 1.70 13.40 -6.25
N GLN A 104 3.00 13.62 -6.03
CA GLN A 104 3.99 12.59 -6.31
C GLN A 104 3.73 11.35 -5.44
N VAL A 105 4.31 10.22 -5.82
CA VAL A 105 4.26 9.00 -5.01
C VAL A 105 4.99 9.26 -3.70
N ILE A 106 4.29 9.06 -2.58
CA ILE A 106 4.86 9.21 -1.26
C ILE A 106 5.37 7.84 -0.81
N ASP A 107 6.68 7.72 -0.78
CA ASP A 107 7.45 6.53 -0.42
C ASP A 107 8.51 6.84 0.65
N LYS A 108 8.40 7.98 1.33
CA LYS A 108 9.29 8.41 2.41
C LYS A 108 8.48 8.90 3.60
N TYR A 109 8.14 7.98 4.48
CA TYR A 109 7.49 8.26 5.75
C TYR A 109 7.92 7.20 6.78
N PRO A 110 7.73 7.43 8.10
CA PRO A 110 8.16 6.48 9.12
C PRO A 110 7.52 5.10 8.91
N TRP A 111 8.35 4.07 8.77
CA TRP A 111 7.90 2.69 8.63
C TRP A 111 8.80 1.72 9.38
N SER A 112 8.19 0.72 10.01
CA SER A 112 8.87 -0.47 10.46
C SER A 112 7.99 -1.70 10.23
N PRO A 113 8.50 -2.75 9.55
CA PRO A 113 7.76 -3.99 9.37
C PRO A 113 7.52 -4.75 10.68
N ARG A 114 8.14 -4.30 11.79
CA ARG A 114 8.03 -4.91 13.12
C ARG A 114 6.93 -4.29 13.99
N TRP A 115 6.33 -3.20 13.55
CA TRP A 115 5.25 -2.57 14.30
C TRP A 115 3.98 -3.41 14.25
N ASP A 116 3.13 -3.25 15.27
CA ASP A 116 1.76 -3.74 15.19
C ASP A 116 1.01 -3.03 14.05
N THR A 117 0.00 -3.70 13.51
CA THR A 117 -0.79 -3.16 12.40
C THR A 117 -1.53 -1.87 12.79
N SER A 118 -2.01 -1.75 14.04
CA SER A 118 -2.64 -0.51 14.50
C SER A 118 -1.64 0.64 14.60
N GLU A 119 -0.42 0.36 15.06
CA GLU A 119 0.66 1.33 15.16
C GLU A 119 1.10 1.82 13.77
N MET A 120 1.18 0.91 12.78
CA MET A 120 1.40 1.28 11.38
C MET A 120 0.33 2.25 10.88
N ALA A 121 -0.95 1.94 11.13
CA ALA A 121 -2.07 2.78 10.69
C ALA A 121 -2.05 4.18 11.32
N VAL A 122 -1.83 4.26 12.63
CA VAL A 122 -1.71 5.54 13.37
C VAL A 122 -0.56 6.39 12.81
N ARG A 123 0.60 5.79 12.54
CA ARG A 123 1.77 6.54 12.04
C ARG A 123 1.57 7.05 10.62
N ILE A 124 0.96 6.24 9.74
CA ILE A 124 0.57 6.69 8.40
C ILE A 124 -0.40 7.87 8.53
N PHE A 125 -1.43 7.75 9.38
CA PHE A 125 -2.41 8.81 9.56
C PHE A 125 -1.76 10.12 10.06
N ASN A 126 -0.93 10.05 11.10
CA ASN A 126 -0.25 11.22 11.65
C ASN A 126 0.66 11.89 10.61
N PHE A 127 1.41 11.12 9.84
CA PHE A 127 2.19 11.65 8.72
C PHE A 127 1.31 12.38 7.69
N LEU A 128 0.16 11.82 7.33
CA LEU A 128 -0.77 12.41 6.37
C LEU A 128 -1.48 13.68 6.87
N VAL A 129 -1.65 13.83 8.19
CA VAL A 129 -2.19 15.08 8.79
C VAL A 129 -1.28 16.26 8.45
N ASP A 130 0.03 16.09 8.53
CA ASP A 130 0.99 17.14 8.19
C ASP A 130 1.10 17.31 6.66
N GLU A 131 1.20 16.21 5.93
CA GLU A 131 1.40 16.19 4.48
C GLU A 131 0.23 16.82 3.71
N CYS A 132 -1.01 16.68 4.22
CA CYS A 132 -2.20 17.20 3.53
C CYS A 132 -2.20 18.73 3.37
N LEU A 133 -1.55 19.46 4.27
CA LEU A 133 -1.45 20.92 4.19
C LEU A 133 -0.54 21.35 3.03
N GLY A 134 0.59 20.65 2.87
CA GLY A 134 1.50 20.83 1.74
C GLY A 134 0.82 20.48 0.41
N PHE A 135 0.10 19.37 0.37
CA PHE A 135 -0.66 18.96 -0.81
C PHE A 135 -1.73 19.96 -1.20
N LYS A 136 -2.50 20.49 -0.24
CA LYS A 136 -3.50 21.55 -0.49
C LYS A 136 -2.87 22.78 -1.14
N LYS A 137 -1.73 23.24 -0.61
CA LYS A 137 -1.00 24.38 -1.17
C LYS A 137 -0.57 24.10 -2.63
N TYR A 138 0.02 22.93 -2.87
CA TYR A 138 0.42 22.49 -4.21
C TYR A 138 -0.76 22.46 -5.21
N CYS A 139 -1.93 21.95 -4.79
CA CYS A 139 -3.12 21.94 -5.64
C CYS A 139 -3.59 23.34 -6.04
N ASN A 140 -3.57 24.29 -5.10
CA ASN A 140 -3.96 25.68 -5.35
C ASN A 140 -3.02 26.33 -6.38
N GLU A 141 -1.71 26.09 -6.28
CA GLU A 141 -0.70 26.64 -7.19
C GLU A 141 -0.79 26.04 -8.60
N THR A 142 -1.12 24.74 -8.71
CA THR A 142 -1.22 24.02 -9.99
C THR A 142 -2.46 24.42 -10.80
N THR A 143 -3.51 24.92 -10.14
CA THR A 143 -4.79 25.29 -10.78
C THR A 143 -4.83 26.75 -11.24
N GLN A 144 -3.80 27.54 -10.92
CA GLN A 144 -3.72 28.96 -11.29
C GLN A 144 -3.30 29.22 -12.75
N TYR A 145 -3.16 28.18 -13.57
CA TYR A 145 -2.78 28.27 -14.99
C TYR A 145 -3.71 27.44 -15.88
#